data_AF-A0A944TI03-F1
#
_entry.id   AF-A0A944TI03-F1
#
_cell.length_a   1.000
_cell.length_b   1.000
_cell.length_c   1.000
_cell.angle_alpha   90.00
_cell.angle_beta   90.00
_cell.angle_gamma   90.00
#
_symmetry.space_group_name_H-M   'P 1'
#
loop_
_entity.id
_entity.type
_entity.pdbx_description
1 polymer ?
#
loop_
_entity_poly.entity_id
_entity_poly.type
_entity_poly.pdbx_seq_one_letter_code
_entity_poly.pdbx_strand_id
1 'polypeptide(L)'
;FMVLTALTVPIGPVLGGFGIAGIAVGFGAQYLVRDLIAGIFIIAENQYRTGDVVSIAGISGLVESINLRRTVLRDLDGQVHVIPNGEITVASNKTKYWSRVNLDVGVAYKEDVDRVIEVLNEIGEDIAADPYYGLMLITPPQVLRLNSLDDSAVTFKMLGDCKPMAQWEIMGEMRKRIKIRFDAEGIEIPFPHQTVYWGEAQPPFRAEVVADGVRDITTSDQPGRSPTNRPAPPQSKPTAAGSTTGNRDDGKLTPERREELLAAKAIATDTRVSDALMDIKSRSLLVDTADDE
;
A
#
# COMPACT_ATOMS: atom_id res chain seq x y z
N PHE A 1 -19.42 -57.56 -6.17
CA PHE A 1 -20.28 -57.44 -7.37
C PHE A 1 -20.41 -58.76 -8.13
N MET A 2 -19.33 -59.35 -8.67
CA MET A 2 -19.43 -60.61 -9.44
C MET A 2 -20.12 -61.77 -8.69
N VAL A 3 -19.90 -61.92 -7.38
CA VAL A 3 -20.57 -62.98 -6.57
C VAL A 3 -22.06 -62.68 -6.32
N LEU A 4 -22.48 -61.42 -6.20
CA LEU A 4 -23.88 -61.03 -5.98
C LEU A 4 -24.72 -61.17 -7.24
N THR A 5 -24.13 -60.90 -8.41
CA THR A 5 -24.79 -61.09 -9.71
C THR A 5 -25.12 -62.57 -9.95
N ALA A 6 -24.26 -63.49 -9.50
CA ALA A 6 -24.51 -64.93 -9.55
C ALA A 6 -25.65 -65.39 -8.62
N LEU A 7 -25.95 -64.63 -7.56
CA LEU A 7 -27.01 -64.91 -6.57
C LEU A 7 -28.34 -64.19 -6.88
N THR A 8 -28.51 -63.66 -8.09
CA THR A 8 -29.73 -62.94 -8.54
C THR A 8 -30.18 -61.75 -7.68
N VAL A 9 -29.26 -61.19 -6.86
CA VAL A 9 -29.55 -59.99 -6.04
C VAL A 9 -29.51 -58.72 -6.91
N PRO A 10 -30.47 -57.79 -6.79
CA PRO A 10 -30.45 -56.54 -7.55
C PRO A 10 -29.25 -55.67 -7.12
N ILE A 11 -28.29 -55.52 -8.03
CA ILE A 11 -27.06 -54.74 -7.81
C ILE A 11 -27.28 -53.22 -7.87
N GLY A 12 -28.40 -52.76 -8.44
CA GLY A 12 -28.71 -51.34 -8.62
C GLY A 12 -28.72 -50.53 -7.31
N PRO A 13 -29.48 -50.94 -6.27
CA PRO A 13 -29.49 -50.25 -4.98
C PRO A 13 -28.13 -50.28 -4.26
N VAL A 14 -27.39 -51.39 -4.37
CA VAL A 14 -26.06 -51.53 -3.77
C VAL A 14 -25.07 -50.59 -4.45
N LEU A 15 -25.07 -50.55 -5.78
CA LEU A 15 -24.24 -49.64 -6.57
C LEU A 15 -24.62 -48.17 -6.31
N GLY A 16 -25.91 -47.86 -6.21
CA GLY A 16 -26.40 -46.53 -5.86
C GLY A 16 -25.92 -46.08 -4.47
N GLY A 17 -26.00 -46.97 -3.47
CA GLY A 17 -25.47 -46.72 -2.13
C GLY A 17 -23.96 -46.47 -2.11
N PHE A 18 -23.18 -47.31 -2.80
CA PHE A 18 -21.73 -47.10 -2.95
C PHE A 18 -21.38 -45.84 -3.74
N GLY A 19 -22.19 -45.45 -4.73
CA GLY A 19 -22.01 -44.21 -5.48
C GLY A 19 -22.15 -42.98 -4.58
N ILE A 20 -23.22 -42.92 -3.78
CA ILE A 20 -23.43 -41.82 -2.82
C ILE A 20 -22.31 -41.80 -1.77
N ALA A 21 -21.93 -42.97 -1.24
CA ALA A 21 -20.83 -43.07 -0.28
C ALA A 21 -19.49 -42.59 -0.87
N GLY A 22 -19.21 -42.96 -2.13
CA GLY A 22 -18.01 -42.52 -2.85
C GLY A 22 -17.97 -41.00 -3.06
N ILE A 23 -19.10 -40.39 -3.41
CA ILE A 23 -19.22 -38.92 -3.54
C ILE A 23 -18.95 -38.24 -2.20
N ALA A 24 -19.52 -38.75 -1.11
CA ALA A 24 -19.30 -38.18 0.23
C ALA A 24 -17.81 -38.24 0.63
N VAL A 25 -17.13 -39.37 0.38
CA VAL A 25 -15.69 -39.50 0.62
C VAL A 25 -14.88 -38.56 -0.28
N GLY A 26 -15.25 -38.43 -1.55
CA GLY A 26 -14.61 -37.52 -2.50
C GLY A 26 -14.67 -36.06 -2.07
N PHE A 27 -15.83 -35.60 -1.60
CA PHE A 27 -15.98 -34.25 -1.05
C PHE A 27 -15.18 -34.05 0.24
N GLY A 28 -15.11 -35.05 1.11
CA GLY A 28 -14.28 -34.98 2.32
C GLY A 28 -12.78 -34.94 2.04
N ALA A 29 -12.33 -35.61 0.97
CA ALA A 29 -10.92 -35.69 0.58
C ALA A 29 -10.46 -34.56 -0.36
N GLN A 30 -11.38 -33.73 -0.87
CA GLN A 30 -11.08 -32.75 -1.92
C GLN A 30 -9.92 -31.80 -1.56
N TYR A 31 -9.91 -31.27 -0.34
CA TYR A 31 -8.84 -30.38 0.12
C TYR A 31 -7.50 -31.10 0.30
N LEU A 32 -7.53 -32.33 0.80
CA LEU A 32 -6.32 -33.13 0.97
C LEU A 32 -5.65 -33.42 -0.38
N VAL A 33 -6.44 -33.79 -1.40
CA VAL A 33 -5.93 -34.05 -2.75
C VAL A 33 -5.36 -32.77 -3.36
N ARG A 34 -6.04 -31.63 -3.18
CA ARG A 34 -5.54 -30.32 -3.62
C ARG A 34 -4.18 -29.99 -2.99
N ASP A 35 -4.06 -30.15 -1.67
CA ASP A 35 -2.81 -29.89 -0.95
C ASP A 35 -1.68 -30.76 -1.47
N LEU A 36 -1.94 -32.05 -1.69
CA LEU A 36 -0.94 -33.01 -2.13
C LEU A 36 -0.43 -32.68 -3.54
N ILE A 37 -1.34 -32.39 -4.48
CA ILE A 37 -0.97 -32.03 -5.85
C ILE A 37 -0.17 -30.71 -5.85
N ALA A 38 -0.64 -29.69 -5.13
CA ALA A 38 0.05 -28.42 -5.02
C ALA A 38 1.46 -28.59 -4.42
N GLY A 39 1.60 -29.38 -3.35
CA GLY A 39 2.89 -29.67 -2.74
C GLY A 39 3.87 -30.41 -3.66
N ILE A 40 3.37 -31.33 -4.48
CA ILE A 40 4.21 -32.00 -5.49
C ILE A 40 4.77 -30.97 -6.47
N PHE A 41 3.95 -30.05 -7.00
CA PHE A 41 4.42 -29.03 -7.93
C PHE A 41 5.38 -28.02 -7.28
N ILE A 42 5.11 -27.58 -6.05
CA ILE A 42 6.02 -26.69 -5.30
C ILE A 42 7.44 -27.30 -5.22
N ILE A 43 7.52 -28.59 -4.91
CA ILE A 43 8.80 -29.30 -4.77
C ILE A 43 9.42 -29.63 -6.14
N ALA A 44 8.63 -30.16 -7.07
CA ALA A 44 9.10 -30.61 -8.38
C ALA A 44 9.58 -29.45 -9.26
N GLU A 45 8.87 -28.32 -9.25
CA GLU A 45 9.26 -27.10 -9.98
C GLU A 45 10.23 -26.24 -9.17
N ASN A 46 10.52 -26.64 -7.93
CA ASN A 46 11.40 -25.92 -7.04
C ASN A 46 11.02 -24.44 -6.93
N GLN A 47 9.74 -24.16 -6.65
CA GLN A 47 9.21 -22.80 -6.61
C GLN A 47 9.93 -21.98 -5.52
N TYR A 48 10.12 -22.58 -4.35
CA TYR A 48 10.93 -22.07 -3.24
C TYR A 48 11.45 -23.24 -2.39
N ARG A 49 12.48 -22.98 -1.58
CA ARG A 49 13.17 -23.97 -0.74
C ARG A 49 13.13 -23.59 0.73
N THR A 50 13.41 -24.57 1.59
CA THR A 50 13.76 -24.28 2.98
C THR A 50 14.95 -23.32 3.02
N GLY A 51 14.83 -22.26 3.83
CA GLY A 51 15.80 -21.18 3.92
C GLY A 51 15.54 -19.98 3.01
N ASP A 52 14.60 -20.06 2.06
CA ASP A 52 14.19 -18.89 1.28
C ASP A 52 13.25 -17.98 2.08
N VAL A 53 13.23 -16.69 1.75
CA VAL A 53 12.16 -15.79 2.22
C VAL A 53 11.10 -15.67 1.13
N VAL A 54 9.88 -16.02 1.47
CA VAL A 54 8.76 -16.03 0.54
C VAL A 54 7.59 -15.20 1.07
N SER A 55 6.72 -14.78 0.17
CA SER A 55 5.37 -14.33 0.48
C SER A 55 4.37 -15.28 -0.16
N ILE A 56 3.61 -16.01 0.66
CA ILE A 56 2.56 -16.95 0.25
C ILE A 56 1.33 -16.74 1.13
N ALA A 57 0.13 -16.91 0.56
CA ALA A 57 -1.14 -16.75 1.28
C ALA A 57 -1.25 -15.44 2.10
N GLY A 58 -0.67 -14.34 1.61
CA GLY A 58 -0.66 -13.04 2.29
C GLY A 58 0.33 -12.90 3.46
N ILE A 59 1.11 -13.95 3.75
CA ILE A 59 2.10 -13.98 4.84
C ILE A 59 3.50 -13.96 4.22
N SER A 60 4.40 -13.13 4.77
CA SER A 60 5.81 -13.06 4.39
C SER A 60 6.69 -13.62 5.51
N GLY A 61 7.59 -14.54 5.18
CA GLY A 61 8.50 -15.13 6.17
C GLY A 61 9.56 -16.06 5.57
N LEU A 62 10.48 -16.48 6.43
CA LEU A 62 11.48 -17.51 6.14
C LEU A 62 10.81 -18.89 6.08
N VAL A 63 11.08 -19.66 5.04
CA VAL A 63 10.60 -21.05 4.94
C VAL A 63 11.42 -21.94 5.86
N GLU A 64 10.80 -22.48 6.91
CA GLU A 64 11.45 -23.42 7.83
C GLU A 64 11.37 -24.86 7.34
N SER A 65 10.23 -25.25 6.78
CA SER A 65 10.06 -26.61 6.24
C SER A 65 8.96 -26.66 5.17
N ILE A 66 9.15 -27.57 4.22
CA ILE A 66 8.19 -27.85 3.15
C ILE A 66 7.84 -29.34 3.22
N ASN A 67 6.55 -29.64 3.33
CA ASN A 67 6.01 -30.99 3.24
C ASN A 67 5.06 -31.08 2.05
N LEU A 68 4.66 -32.29 1.66
CA LEU A 68 3.70 -32.49 0.58
C LEU A 68 2.33 -31.83 0.83
N ARG A 69 1.89 -31.73 2.10
CA ARG A 69 0.59 -31.14 2.44
C ARG A 69 0.64 -29.66 2.83
N ARG A 70 1.77 -29.21 3.39
CA ARG A 70 1.87 -27.88 4.02
C ARG A 70 3.26 -27.31 3.94
N THR A 71 3.35 -25.98 3.93
CA THR A 71 4.57 -25.20 4.08
C THR A 71 4.55 -24.49 5.43
N VAL A 72 5.70 -24.44 6.11
CA VAL A 72 5.86 -23.75 7.39
C VAL A 72 6.76 -22.54 7.19
N LEU A 73 6.26 -21.36 7.56
CA LEU A 73 7.01 -20.10 7.54
C LEU A 73 7.23 -19.59 8.95
N ARG A 74 8.33 -18.87 9.16
CA ARG A 74 8.54 -18.00 10.32
C ARG A 74 8.62 -16.55 9.87
N ASP A 75 7.77 -15.70 10.42
CA ASP A 75 7.83 -14.26 10.14
C ASP A 75 8.95 -13.55 10.94
N LEU A 76 9.09 -12.25 10.73
CA LEU A 76 10.08 -11.43 11.44
C LEU A 76 9.74 -11.20 12.90
N ASP A 77 8.46 -11.33 13.29
CA ASP A 77 8.02 -11.28 14.68
C ASP A 77 8.26 -12.61 15.41
N GLY A 78 8.75 -13.62 14.70
CA GLY A 78 9.07 -14.95 15.21
C GLY A 78 7.89 -15.92 15.24
N GLN A 79 6.72 -15.54 14.71
CA GLN A 79 5.54 -16.40 14.66
C GLN A 79 5.67 -17.46 13.58
N VAL A 80 5.18 -18.66 13.89
CA VAL A 80 5.19 -19.79 12.96
C VAL A 80 3.84 -19.93 12.29
N HIS A 81 3.84 -19.81 10.97
CA HIS A 81 2.67 -19.94 10.12
C HIS A 81 2.69 -21.30 9.42
N VAL A 82 1.61 -22.04 9.53
CA VAL A 82 1.46 -23.36 8.90
C VAL A 82 0.39 -23.26 7.83
N ILE A 83 0.81 -23.29 6.57
CA ILE A 83 -0.05 -23.00 5.42
C ILE A 83 -0.26 -24.29 4.62
N PRO A 84 -1.50 -24.75 4.42
CA PRO A 84 -1.80 -25.84 3.50
C PRO A 84 -1.38 -25.47 2.07
N ASN A 85 -0.71 -26.39 1.38
CA ASN A 85 -0.17 -26.08 0.05
C ASN A 85 -1.28 -25.77 -0.97
N GLY A 86 -2.48 -26.32 -0.79
CA GLY A 86 -3.61 -26.09 -1.67
C GLY A 86 -4.22 -24.69 -1.57
N GLU A 87 -3.87 -23.92 -0.54
CA GLU A 87 -4.25 -22.51 -0.40
C GLU A 87 -3.25 -21.55 -1.07
N ILE A 88 -2.09 -22.05 -1.49
CA ILE A 88 -1.05 -21.26 -2.12
C ILE A 88 -1.38 -21.09 -3.61
N THR A 89 -2.07 -20.00 -3.93
CA THR A 89 -2.38 -19.64 -5.32
C THR A 89 -1.23 -18.93 -6.03
N VAL A 90 -0.47 -18.10 -5.29
CA VAL A 90 0.69 -17.36 -5.78
C VAL A 90 1.82 -17.50 -4.77
N ALA A 91 3.01 -17.85 -5.26
CA ALA A 91 4.24 -17.93 -4.47
C ALA A 91 5.27 -16.91 -4.94
N SER A 92 5.51 -15.88 -4.13
CA SER A 92 6.51 -14.86 -4.40
C SER A 92 7.77 -15.12 -3.60
N ASN A 93 8.83 -15.59 -4.25
CA ASN A 93 10.12 -15.81 -3.59
C ASN A 93 10.99 -14.55 -3.68
N LYS A 94 11.43 -14.02 -2.54
CA LYS A 94 12.21 -12.77 -2.43
C LYS A 94 13.72 -13.01 -2.50
N THR A 95 14.16 -14.26 -2.48
CA THR A 95 15.58 -14.64 -2.39
C THR A 95 16.00 -15.63 -3.48
N LYS A 96 15.16 -15.87 -4.48
CA LYS A 96 15.46 -16.83 -5.55
C LYS A 96 16.50 -16.25 -6.52
N TYR A 97 17.64 -16.90 -6.64
CA TYR A 97 18.79 -16.53 -7.48
C TYR A 97 19.51 -15.26 -7.04
N TRP A 98 18.80 -14.14 -6.93
CA TRP A 98 19.31 -12.84 -6.51
C TRP A 98 18.19 -12.08 -5.78
N SER A 99 18.60 -11.05 -5.05
CA SER A 99 17.68 -10.16 -4.35
C SER A 99 17.89 -8.73 -4.81
N ARG A 100 16.85 -7.90 -4.68
CA ARG A 100 16.91 -6.47 -5.01
C ARG A 100 16.91 -5.63 -3.75
N VAL A 101 17.92 -4.77 -3.62
CA VAL A 101 17.88 -3.58 -2.78
C VAL A 101 16.88 -2.62 -3.42
N ASN A 102 15.82 -2.30 -2.70
CA ASN A 102 14.77 -1.40 -3.17
C ASN A 102 14.48 -0.38 -2.08
N LEU A 103 15.02 0.82 -2.26
CA LEU A 103 14.96 1.90 -1.27
C LEU A 103 14.27 3.13 -1.86
N ASP A 104 13.35 3.68 -1.09
CA ASP A 104 12.74 4.99 -1.35
C ASP A 104 13.38 6.01 -0.41
N VAL A 105 13.90 7.11 -0.96
CA VAL A 105 14.58 8.19 -0.22
C VAL A 105 13.86 9.50 -0.46
N GLY A 106 13.32 10.11 0.59
CA GLY A 106 12.63 11.39 0.53
C GLY A 106 13.54 12.57 0.90
N VAL A 107 13.47 13.65 0.12
CA VAL A 107 14.13 14.94 0.40
C VAL A 107 13.11 16.09 0.39
N ALA A 108 13.45 17.23 0.98
CA ALA A 108 12.61 18.43 0.93
C ALA A 108 12.53 19.02 -0.49
N TYR A 109 11.39 19.65 -0.82
CA TYR A 109 11.15 20.27 -2.14
C TYR A 109 12.12 21.38 -2.54
N LYS A 110 12.79 21.99 -1.55
CA LYS A 110 13.75 23.07 -1.79
C LYS A 110 15.11 22.56 -2.30
N GLU A 111 15.37 21.26 -2.18
CA GLU A 111 16.66 20.66 -2.54
C GLU A 111 16.81 20.56 -4.06
N ASP A 112 18.06 20.62 -4.50
CA ASP A 112 18.39 20.43 -5.92
C ASP A 112 18.33 18.94 -6.26
N VAL A 113 17.50 18.60 -7.25
CA VAL A 113 17.24 17.22 -7.68
C VAL A 113 18.49 16.56 -8.24
N ASP A 114 19.24 17.26 -9.09
CA ASP A 114 20.42 16.70 -9.76
C ASP A 114 21.53 16.46 -8.74
N ARG A 115 21.73 17.42 -7.82
CA ARG A 115 22.68 17.26 -6.71
C ARG A 115 22.33 16.07 -5.81
N VAL A 116 21.05 15.88 -5.48
CA VAL A 116 20.64 14.72 -4.65
C VAL A 116 20.90 13.41 -5.38
N ILE A 117 20.66 13.34 -6.69
CA ILE A 117 20.95 12.15 -7.49
C ILE A 117 22.44 11.81 -7.47
N GLU A 118 23.30 12.80 -7.66
CA GLU A 118 24.77 12.63 -7.60
C GLU A 118 25.19 12.05 -6.25
N VAL A 119 24.77 12.66 -5.15
CA VAL A 119 25.11 12.23 -3.79
C VAL A 119 24.62 10.81 -3.49
N LEU A 120 23.41 10.48 -3.93
CA LEU A 120 22.86 9.14 -3.75
C LEU A 120 23.62 8.08 -4.55
N ASN A 121 24.04 8.40 -5.77
CA ASN A 121 24.85 7.50 -6.59
C ASN A 121 26.26 7.33 -5.99
N GLU A 122 26.89 8.40 -5.50
CA GLU A 122 28.17 8.31 -4.77
C GLU A 122 28.08 7.36 -3.57
N ILE A 123 27.01 7.45 -2.77
CA ILE A 123 26.80 6.52 -1.64
C ILE A 123 26.65 5.07 -2.11
N GLY A 124 26.00 4.88 -3.27
CA GLY A 124 25.89 3.60 -3.95
C GLY A 124 27.23 3.01 -4.39
N GLU A 125 28.12 3.85 -4.89
CA GLU A 125 29.50 3.48 -5.23
C GLU A 125 30.34 3.21 -3.99
N ASP A 126 30.21 4.02 -2.94
CA ASP A 126 30.92 3.86 -1.67
C ASP A 126 30.58 2.51 -0.99
N ILE A 127 29.32 2.06 -1.07
CA ILE A 127 28.93 0.76 -0.52
C ILE A 127 29.42 -0.40 -1.40
N ALA A 128 29.53 -0.19 -2.71
CA ALA A 128 30.10 -1.16 -3.63
C ALA A 128 31.62 -1.28 -3.49
N ALA A 129 32.31 -0.19 -3.14
CA ALA A 129 33.75 -0.16 -2.87
C ALA A 129 34.12 -0.75 -1.48
N ASP A 130 33.14 -0.89 -0.58
CA ASP A 130 33.37 -1.46 0.74
C ASP A 130 33.81 -2.94 0.65
N PRO A 131 34.92 -3.35 1.30
CA PRO A 131 35.40 -4.73 1.24
C PRO A 131 34.41 -5.79 1.74
N TYR A 132 33.48 -5.40 2.61
CA TYR A 132 32.47 -6.31 3.16
C TYR A 132 31.20 -6.31 2.32
N TYR A 133 30.59 -5.14 2.12
CA TYR A 133 29.31 -5.03 1.42
C TYR A 133 29.42 -5.19 -0.10
N GLY A 134 30.53 -4.76 -0.71
CA GLY A 134 30.78 -4.91 -2.14
C GLY A 134 30.78 -6.37 -2.58
N LEU A 135 31.25 -7.29 -1.74
CA LEU A 135 31.22 -8.73 -2.02
C LEU A 135 29.81 -9.33 -2.06
N MET A 136 28.82 -8.64 -1.48
CA MET A 136 27.42 -9.06 -1.47
C MET A 136 26.62 -8.46 -2.64
N LEU A 137 27.14 -7.42 -3.28
CA LEU A 137 26.50 -6.73 -4.40
C LEU A 137 26.84 -7.41 -5.74
N ILE A 138 25.85 -7.45 -6.62
CA ILE A 138 25.98 -7.85 -8.03
C ILE A 138 26.02 -6.58 -8.89
N THR A 139 25.12 -5.64 -8.59
CA THR A 139 25.05 -4.33 -9.22
C THR A 139 24.98 -3.26 -8.14
N PRO A 140 25.80 -2.20 -8.21
CA PRO A 140 25.79 -1.13 -7.23
C PRO A 140 24.40 -0.48 -7.16
N PRO A 141 23.90 -0.13 -5.96
CA PRO A 141 22.64 0.59 -5.83
C PRO A 141 22.75 1.98 -6.45
N GLN A 142 21.86 2.31 -7.38
CA GLN A 142 21.83 3.60 -8.05
C GLN A 142 20.41 4.17 -8.09
N VAL A 143 20.30 5.48 -8.27
CA VAL A 143 19.00 6.13 -8.47
C VAL A 143 18.44 5.71 -9.82
N LEU A 144 17.28 5.07 -9.81
CA LEU A 144 16.54 4.71 -11.03
C LEU A 144 15.77 5.91 -11.57
N ARG A 145 15.06 6.62 -10.69
CA ARG A 145 14.16 7.72 -11.05
C ARG A 145 13.71 8.52 -9.83
N LEU A 146 13.18 9.71 -10.09
CA LEU A 146 12.26 10.38 -9.19
C LEU A 146 10.94 9.58 -9.20
N ASN A 147 10.57 9.02 -8.04
CA ASN A 147 9.47 8.08 -7.90
C ASN A 147 8.12 8.76 -7.74
N SER A 148 8.05 9.75 -6.84
CA SER A 148 6.82 10.47 -6.49
C SER A 148 7.14 11.86 -5.94
N LEU A 149 6.17 12.75 -6.10
CA LEU A 149 6.08 14.07 -5.46
C LEU A 149 4.98 13.96 -4.39
N ASP A 150 5.36 13.70 -3.15
CA ASP A 150 4.47 13.50 -2.01
C ASP A 150 4.17 14.83 -1.30
N ASP A 151 3.25 14.87 -0.32
CA ASP A 151 2.73 16.11 0.28
C ASP A 151 3.80 17.09 0.82
N SER A 152 4.96 16.58 1.26
CA SER A 152 6.07 17.41 1.75
C SER A 152 7.45 16.89 1.33
N ALA A 153 7.50 15.88 0.46
CA ALA A 153 8.73 15.19 0.07
C ALA A 153 8.80 14.93 -1.44
N VAL A 154 10.01 15.06 -1.98
CA VAL A 154 10.37 14.50 -3.28
C VAL A 154 11.03 13.15 -3.02
N THR A 155 10.44 12.07 -3.53
CA THR A 155 10.90 10.70 -3.26
C THR A 155 11.67 10.14 -4.45
N PHE A 156 12.90 9.70 -4.22
CA PHE A 156 13.76 9.02 -5.19
C PHE A 156 13.72 7.51 -5.01
N LYS A 157 13.71 6.78 -6.14
CA LYS A 157 13.81 5.32 -6.16
C LYS A 157 15.26 4.92 -6.38
N MET A 158 15.84 4.18 -5.44
CA MET A 158 17.14 3.54 -5.60
C MET A 158 17.00 2.03 -5.71
N LEU A 159 17.67 1.44 -6.71
CA LEU A 159 17.70 0.00 -6.94
C LEU A 159 19.13 -0.50 -7.05
N GLY A 160 19.39 -1.69 -6.51
CA GLY A 160 20.63 -2.44 -6.71
C GLY A 160 20.38 -3.94 -6.57
N ASP A 161 21.17 -4.76 -7.24
CA ASP A 161 21.02 -6.22 -7.18
C ASP A 161 22.11 -6.81 -6.29
N CYS A 162 21.74 -7.75 -5.44
CA CYS A 162 22.63 -8.36 -4.46
C CYS A 162 22.41 -9.87 -4.35
N LYS A 163 23.31 -10.52 -3.63
CA LYS A 163 23.16 -11.92 -3.25
C LYS A 163 21.89 -12.13 -2.42
N PRO A 164 21.27 -13.32 -2.51
CA PRO A 164 20.14 -13.69 -1.66
C PRO A 164 20.39 -13.40 -0.18
N MET A 165 19.35 -12.99 0.55
CA MET A 165 19.35 -12.58 1.96
C MET A 165 20.12 -11.30 2.32
N ALA A 166 21.01 -10.80 1.47
CA ALA A 166 21.81 -9.60 1.78
C ALA A 166 21.03 -8.28 1.65
N GLN A 167 19.87 -8.28 0.98
CA GLN A 167 19.17 -7.05 0.62
C GLN A 167 18.79 -6.20 1.84
N TRP A 168 18.35 -6.81 2.94
CA TRP A 168 17.91 -6.06 4.12
C TRP A 168 19.08 -5.47 4.90
N GLU A 169 20.19 -6.19 4.95
CA GLU A 169 21.43 -5.73 5.59
C GLU A 169 22.00 -4.53 4.83
N ILE A 170 22.13 -4.65 3.50
CA ILE A 170 22.58 -3.56 2.63
C ILE A 170 21.62 -2.36 2.71
N MET A 171 20.31 -2.58 2.67
CA MET A 171 19.32 -1.51 2.84
C MET A 171 19.43 -0.80 4.20
N GLY A 172 19.79 -1.54 5.26
CA GLY A 172 20.01 -0.96 6.59
C GLY A 172 21.23 -0.03 6.61
N GLU A 173 22.35 -0.51 6.08
CA GLU A 173 23.59 0.28 6.00
C GLU A 173 23.44 1.48 5.05
N MET A 174 22.77 1.32 3.89
CA MET A 174 22.51 2.45 3.00
C MET A 174 21.70 3.56 3.69
N ARG A 175 20.62 3.23 4.42
CA ARG A 175 19.85 4.24 5.15
C ARG A 175 20.71 5.01 6.15
N LYS A 176 21.63 4.31 6.83
CA LYS A 176 22.57 4.93 7.77
C LYS A 176 23.55 5.86 7.05
N ARG A 177 24.16 5.43 5.95
CA ARG A 177 25.10 6.25 5.17
C ARG A 177 24.42 7.47 4.54
N ILE A 178 23.22 7.29 4.00
CA ILE A 178 22.37 8.38 3.48
C ILE A 178 22.13 9.42 4.57
N LYS A 179 21.72 9.00 5.77
CA LYS A 179 21.49 9.93 6.87
C LYS A 179 22.73 10.75 7.22
N ILE A 180 23.89 10.09 7.36
CA ILE A 180 25.16 10.75 7.70
C ILE A 180 25.59 11.73 6.60
N ARG A 181 25.47 11.32 5.33
CA ARG A 181 25.88 12.15 4.19
C ARG A 181 24.95 13.34 3.98
N PHE A 182 23.64 13.15 4.13
CA PHE A 182 22.66 14.24 4.04
C PHE A 182 22.92 15.32 5.11
N ASP A 183 23.27 14.90 6.34
CA ASP A 183 23.64 15.85 7.40
C ASP A 183 24.92 16.64 7.06
N ALA A 184 25.93 15.98 6.48
CA ALA A 184 27.17 16.62 6.08
C ALA A 184 27.01 17.59 4.90
N GLU A 185 26.12 17.27 3.98
CA GLU A 185 25.89 18.06 2.76
C GLU A 185 24.81 19.14 2.90
N GLY A 186 24.11 19.15 4.03
CA GLY A 186 23.02 20.08 4.31
C GLY A 186 21.73 19.77 3.55
N ILE A 187 21.56 18.54 3.07
CA ILE A 187 20.34 18.08 2.38
C ILE A 187 19.26 17.84 3.44
N GLU A 188 18.18 18.60 3.37
CA GLU A 188 17.10 18.50 4.36
C GLU A 188 16.22 17.27 4.13
N ILE A 189 16.09 16.44 5.16
CA ILE A 189 15.09 15.37 5.23
C ILE A 189 13.72 16.02 5.49
N PRO A 190 12.69 15.71 4.69
CA PRO A 190 11.45 16.44 4.70
C PRO A 190 10.69 16.25 6.01
N PHE A 191 10.25 17.36 6.58
CA PHE A 191 9.25 17.37 7.64
C PHE A 191 7.87 17.69 7.03
N PRO A 192 6.78 17.20 7.63
CA PRO A 192 5.44 17.56 7.18
C PRO A 192 5.22 19.07 7.37
N HIS A 193 5.00 19.81 6.28
CA HIS A 193 4.65 21.23 6.32
C HIS A 193 3.15 21.39 6.12
N GLN A 194 2.49 22.14 7.01
CA GLN A 194 1.07 22.45 6.88
C GLN A 194 0.86 23.96 6.75
N THR A 195 0.33 24.40 5.61
CA THR A 195 -0.09 25.79 5.44
C THR A 195 -1.50 25.95 5.97
N VAL A 196 -1.65 26.69 7.08
CA VAL A 196 -2.96 27.05 7.65
C VAL A 196 -3.43 28.35 7.03
N TYR A 197 -4.51 28.29 6.26
CA TYR A 197 -5.19 29.47 5.76
C TYR A 197 -6.22 29.94 6.79
N TRP A 198 -6.01 31.12 7.37
CA TRP A 198 -6.83 31.66 8.47
C TRP A 198 -8.15 32.35 8.04
N GLY A 199 -8.52 32.28 6.76
CA GLY A 199 -9.69 32.97 6.21
C GLY A 199 -9.49 34.48 6.05
N GLU A 200 -10.44 35.17 5.43
CA GLU A 200 -10.50 36.63 5.46
C GLU A 200 -10.77 37.09 6.90
N ALA A 201 -9.87 37.92 7.44
CA ALA A 201 -10.10 38.62 8.69
C ALA A 201 -11.48 39.28 8.63
N GLN A 202 -12.36 38.98 9.61
CA GLN A 202 -13.65 39.66 9.74
C GLN A 202 -13.41 41.18 9.57
N PRO A 203 -14.14 41.86 8.67
CA PRO A 203 -13.99 43.30 8.53
C PRO A 203 -14.16 43.96 9.90
N PRO A 204 -13.37 45.01 10.22
CA PRO A 204 -13.42 45.64 11.52
C PRO A 204 -14.87 46.00 11.82
N PHE A 205 -15.34 45.60 13.01
CA PHE A 205 -16.68 45.92 13.46
C PHE A 205 -16.94 47.41 13.21
N ARG A 206 -17.85 47.73 12.29
CA ARG A 206 -18.35 49.10 12.17
C ARG A 206 -19.31 49.29 13.31
N ALA A 207 -18.82 49.87 14.42
CA ALA A 207 -19.71 50.49 15.38
C ALA A 207 -20.32 51.72 14.69
N GLU A 208 -21.55 51.59 14.21
CA GLU A 208 -22.38 52.76 13.94
C GLU A 208 -22.67 53.42 15.29
N VAL A 209 -22.02 54.54 15.52
CA VAL A 209 -22.39 55.43 16.63
C VAL A 209 -23.76 55.98 16.27
N VAL A 210 -24.81 55.37 16.84
CA VAL A 210 -26.14 55.98 16.87
C VAL A 210 -26.02 57.23 17.72
N ALA A 211 -25.91 58.38 17.06
CA ALA A 211 -26.00 59.69 17.70
C ALA A 211 -27.45 59.92 18.11
N ASP A 212 -27.92 59.20 19.13
CA ASP A 212 -29.17 59.53 19.80
C ASP A 212 -28.88 60.39 21.01
N GLY A 213 -29.64 61.48 21.06
CA GLY A 213 -29.46 62.65 21.92
C GLY A 213 -29.06 62.32 23.35
N VAL A 214 -28.09 63.12 23.81
CA VAL A 214 -27.79 63.39 25.21
C VAL A 214 -29.10 63.47 26.00
N ARG A 215 -29.37 62.45 26.81
CA ARG A 215 -30.29 62.57 27.94
C ARG A 215 -29.45 62.89 29.16
N ASP A 216 -29.61 64.13 29.63
CA ASP A 216 -29.09 64.63 30.88
C ASP A 216 -29.30 63.63 32.01
N ILE A 217 -28.21 63.15 32.59
CA ILE A 217 -28.20 62.51 33.91
C ILE A 217 -27.58 63.52 34.86
N THR A 218 -28.42 64.39 35.42
CA THR A 218 -28.05 65.25 36.54
C THR A 218 -28.02 64.43 37.83
N THR A 219 -26.83 64.36 38.41
CA THR A 219 -26.49 64.35 39.85
C THR A 219 -27.24 63.37 40.78
N SER A 220 -26.50 62.40 41.34
CA SER A 220 -26.09 62.46 42.77
C SER A 220 -25.20 61.28 43.20
N ASP A 221 -24.09 61.65 43.83
CA ASP A 221 -23.48 61.01 45.02
C ASP A 221 -22.57 59.77 44.92
N GLN A 222 -21.26 60.09 44.92
CA GLN A 222 -20.16 59.56 45.76
C GLN A 222 -19.70 58.08 45.76
N PRO A 223 -18.43 57.83 46.14
CA PRO A 223 -17.56 56.87 45.46
C PRO A 223 -17.25 55.60 46.26
N GLY A 224 -16.91 54.52 45.54
CA GLY A 224 -15.99 53.50 46.04
C GLY A 224 -16.43 52.05 45.87
N ARG A 225 -15.88 51.37 44.86
CA ARG A 225 -15.07 50.12 44.97
C ARG A 225 -14.95 49.44 43.61
N SER A 226 -13.72 49.01 43.29
CA SER A 226 -13.29 48.32 42.08
C SER A 226 -14.02 46.99 41.82
N PRO A 227 -14.10 46.53 40.55
CA PRO A 227 -14.83 45.32 40.18
C PRO A 227 -13.96 44.07 40.28
N THR A 228 -14.52 43.00 40.83
CA THR A 228 -14.07 41.63 40.56
C THR A 228 -15.27 40.86 40.08
N ASN A 229 -15.36 40.53 38.79
CA ASN A 229 -16.15 39.39 38.38
C ASN A 229 -15.73 38.84 37.02
N ARG A 230 -15.38 37.55 37.04
CA ARG A 230 -15.06 36.70 35.90
C ARG A 230 -16.35 36.00 35.48
N PRO A 231 -16.78 36.00 34.20
CA PRO A 231 -17.95 35.22 33.81
C PRO A 231 -17.56 33.82 33.32
N ALA A 232 -18.33 32.83 33.78
CA ALA A 232 -18.39 31.46 33.26
C ALA A 232 -19.32 31.39 32.01
N PRO A 233 -19.20 30.35 31.15
CA PRO A 233 -19.82 30.33 29.82
C PRO A 233 -21.30 29.90 29.83
N PRO A 234 -22.15 30.41 28.91
CA PRO A 234 -23.57 30.08 28.89
C PRO A 234 -23.91 28.87 28.00
N GLN A 235 -24.87 28.08 28.48
CA GLN A 235 -25.53 26.96 27.78
C GLN A 235 -26.65 27.45 26.85
N SER A 236 -27.06 26.56 25.94
CA SER A 236 -27.85 26.86 24.74
C SER A 236 -29.33 26.45 24.81
N LYS A 237 -30.12 27.12 23.93
CA LYS A 237 -31.41 26.75 23.30
C LYS A 237 -32.72 26.95 24.09
N PRO A 238 -33.90 26.92 23.42
CA PRO A 238 -34.25 27.12 21.99
C PRO A 238 -35.52 27.98 21.76
N THR A 239 -35.81 28.49 20.55
CA THR A 239 -37.21 28.66 20.03
C THR A 239 -37.24 28.80 18.50
N ALA A 240 -38.26 28.23 17.87
CA ALA A 240 -38.50 28.13 16.42
C ALA A 240 -39.72 28.95 15.94
N ALA A 241 -39.92 28.96 14.61
CA ALA A 241 -41.08 29.39 13.77
C ALA A 241 -40.91 30.77 13.06
N GLY A 242 -41.05 30.93 11.73
CA GLY A 242 -41.37 30.01 10.64
C GLY A 242 -41.53 30.71 9.26
N SER A 243 -41.82 29.90 8.21
CA SER A 243 -42.30 30.23 6.83
C SER A 243 -41.26 30.87 5.89
N THR A 244 -41.10 30.59 4.58
CA THR A 244 -41.99 30.09 3.51
C THR A 244 -41.14 29.57 2.32
N THR A 245 -41.59 28.47 1.71
CA THR A 245 -41.48 27.98 0.31
C THR A 245 -40.42 28.54 -0.65
N GLY A 246 -39.51 27.66 -1.10
CA GLY A 246 -38.65 27.87 -2.26
C GLY A 246 -38.06 26.55 -2.77
N ASN A 247 -38.67 25.99 -3.81
CA ASN A 247 -38.35 24.73 -4.48
C ASN A 247 -36.93 24.76 -5.10
N ARG A 248 -36.04 23.84 -4.72
CA ARG A 248 -34.86 23.43 -5.50
C ARG A 248 -34.66 21.91 -5.33
N ASP A 249 -34.59 21.22 -6.46
CA ASP A 249 -34.33 19.79 -6.60
C ASP A 249 -32.97 19.40 -6.00
N ASP A 250 -32.99 18.60 -4.94
CA ASP A 250 -31.82 17.92 -4.43
C ASP A 250 -31.60 16.63 -5.22
N GLY A 251 -30.65 16.68 -6.16
CA GLY A 251 -30.20 15.55 -6.97
C GLY A 251 -29.56 14.43 -6.14
N LYS A 252 -30.38 13.57 -5.54
CA LYS A 252 -29.94 12.24 -5.10
C LYS A 252 -29.88 11.33 -6.33
N LEU A 253 -28.66 10.96 -6.73
CA LEU A 253 -28.43 9.95 -7.78
C LEU A 253 -29.19 8.66 -7.43
N THR A 254 -30.08 8.24 -8.31
CA THR A 254 -30.71 6.93 -8.26
C THR A 254 -29.66 5.83 -8.47
N PRO A 255 -29.83 4.64 -7.86
CA PRO A 255 -28.85 3.54 -7.93
C PRO A 255 -28.50 3.13 -9.37
N GLU A 256 -29.46 3.20 -10.30
CA GLU A 256 -29.24 2.90 -11.73
C GLU A 256 -28.21 3.83 -12.38
N ARG A 257 -28.17 5.11 -11.97
CA ARG A 257 -27.24 6.11 -12.54
C ARG A 257 -25.82 6.01 -11.99
N ARG A 258 -25.63 5.28 -10.88
CA ARG A 258 -24.29 4.91 -10.37
C ARG A 258 -23.67 3.77 -11.17
N GLU A 259 -24.47 2.81 -11.61
CA GLU A 259 -23.97 1.69 -12.42
C GLU A 259 -23.57 2.14 -13.82
N GLU A 260 -24.34 3.03 -14.46
CA GLU A 260 -23.96 3.62 -15.74
C GLU A 260 -22.65 4.43 -15.66
N LEU A 261 -22.42 5.14 -14.56
CA LEU A 261 -21.20 5.93 -14.38
C LEU A 261 -19.97 5.04 -14.10
N LEU A 262 -20.17 3.89 -13.44
CA LEU A 262 -19.12 2.90 -13.22
C LEU A 262 -18.79 2.14 -14.52
N ALA A 263 -19.79 1.80 -15.33
CA ALA A 263 -19.59 1.20 -16.64
C ALA A 263 -18.88 2.17 -17.60
N ALA A 264 -19.26 3.44 -17.60
CA ALA A 264 -18.59 4.47 -18.42
C ALA A 264 -17.13 4.69 -17.99
N LYS A 265 -16.82 4.64 -16.69
CA LYS A 265 -15.43 4.71 -16.20
C LYS A 265 -14.61 3.48 -16.59
N ALA A 266 -15.19 2.28 -16.55
CA ALA A 266 -14.51 1.05 -16.94
C ALA A 266 -14.12 1.06 -18.42
N ILE A 267 -15.03 1.51 -19.30
CA ILE A 267 -14.78 1.60 -20.74
C ILE A 267 -13.67 2.63 -21.05
N ALA A 268 -13.67 3.77 -20.37
CA ALA A 268 -12.66 4.81 -20.57
C ALA A 268 -11.25 4.39 -20.09
N THR A 269 -11.16 3.52 -19.09
CA THR A 269 -9.88 2.99 -18.62
C THR A 269 -9.31 1.97 -19.61
N ASP A 270 -10.16 1.15 -20.24
CA ASP A 270 -9.72 0.10 -21.17
C ASP A 270 -9.20 0.69 -22.50
N THR A 271 -9.82 1.76 -23.01
CA THR A 271 -9.34 2.44 -24.22
C THR A 271 -7.94 3.06 -24.01
N ARG A 272 -7.69 3.63 -22.82
CA ARG A 272 -6.38 4.22 -22.49
C ARG A 272 -5.26 3.18 -22.32
N VAL A 273 -5.59 2.00 -21.81
CA VAL A 273 -4.62 0.89 -21.67
C VAL A 273 -4.31 0.29 -23.03
N SER A 274 -5.30 0.17 -23.92
CA SER A 274 -5.10 -0.29 -25.30
C SER A 274 -4.19 0.64 -26.11
N ASP A 275 -4.39 1.96 -26.02
CA ASP A 275 -3.55 2.93 -26.75
C ASP A 275 -2.10 2.94 -26.22
N ALA A 276 -1.92 2.79 -24.90
CA ALA A 276 -0.58 2.69 -24.29
C ALA A 276 0.14 1.37 -24.68
N LEU A 277 -0.60 0.27 -24.82
CA LEU A 277 -0.04 -1.02 -25.25
C LEU A 277 0.33 -1.04 -26.74
N MET A 278 -0.43 -0.33 -27.59
CA MET A 278 -0.06 -0.18 -29.00
C MET A 278 1.23 0.63 -29.17
N ASP A 279 1.41 1.73 -28.41
CA ASP A 279 2.60 2.58 -28.52
C ASP A 279 3.89 1.86 -28.07
N ILE A 280 3.79 0.99 -27.06
CA ILE A 280 4.90 0.14 -26.59
C ILE A 280 5.27 -0.91 -27.65
N LYS A 281 4.29 -1.52 -28.32
CA LYS A 281 4.53 -2.54 -29.34
C LYS A 281 5.14 -1.95 -30.61
N SER A 282 4.75 -0.73 -30.98
CA SER A 282 5.34 0.02 -32.10
C SER A 282 6.80 0.42 -31.85
N ARG A 283 7.17 0.76 -30.61
CA ARG A 283 8.57 1.05 -30.24
C ARG A 283 9.43 -0.21 -30.14
N SER A 284 8.87 -1.33 -29.72
CA SER A 284 9.58 -2.62 -29.66
C SER A 284 9.94 -3.15 -31.05
N LEU A 285 9.08 -2.94 -32.07
CA LEU A 285 9.31 -3.41 -33.44
C LEU A 285 10.35 -2.58 -34.21
N LEU A 286 10.67 -1.37 -33.74
CA LEU A 286 11.70 -0.51 -34.35
C LEU A 286 13.12 -0.83 -33.84
N VAL A 287 13.25 -1.53 -32.71
CA VAL A 287 14.55 -1.88 -32.12
C VAL A 287 15.10 -3.19 -32.70
N ASP A 288 14.24 -4.15 -33.05
CA ASP A 288 14.67 -5.45 -33.61
C ASP A 288 15.18 -5.36 -35.08
N THR A 289 14.95 -4.25 -35.78
CA THR A 289 15.43 -4.08 -37.17
C THR A 289 16.80 -3.39 -37.30
N ALA A 290 17.46 -3.07 -36.19
CA ALA A 290 18.71 -2.30 -36.20
C ALA A 290 20.00 -3.12 -35.92
N ASP A 291 19.88 -4.43 -35.66
CA ASP A 291 21.01 -5.29 -35.26
C ASP A 291 21.44 -6.34 -36.32
N ASP A 292 20.96 -6.23 -37.57
CA ASP A 292 21.41 -7.05 -38.71
C ASP A 292 21.98 -6.15 -39.83
N GLU A 293 23.20 -5.62 -39.63
CA GLU A 293 24.15 -5.23 -40.70
C GLU A 293 25.60 -5.23 -40.21
#